data_AF-A0A7V2TU49-F1
#
_entry.id   AF-A0A7V2TU49-F1
#
_cell.length_a   1.000
_cell.length_b   1.000
_cell.length_c   1.000
_cell.angle_alpha   90.00
_cell.angle_beta   90.00
_cell.angle_gamma   90.00
#
_symmetry.space_group_name_H-M   'P 1'
#
loop_
_entity.id
_entity.type
_entity.pdbx_description
1 polymer ?
#
loop_
_entity_poly.entity_id
_entity_poly.type
_entity_poly.pdbx_seq_one_letter_code
_entity_poly.pdbx_strand_id
1 'polypeptide(L)'
;MDFFTVVAVTLYIMTVIWLAYKGYKGTRSAADYLLAGRNAHPVIMALSYGATFISTSAIVGFGGVAATYGMSLLWLVFLNIFVGIFLAFVVFGGRTRRMGHHMNAHTFPEFLAKRYNSRFIQVFAAAIIFV
;
A
#
# COMPACT_ATOMS: atom_id res chain seq x y z
N MET A 1 -6.90 -15.67 -26.98
CA MET A 1 -5.92 -14.57 -26.91
C MET A 1 -5.12 -14.58 -28.18
N ASP A 2 -4.94 -13.43 -28.80
CA ASP A 2 -4.04 -13.27 -29.92
C ASP A 2 -2.58 -13.50 -29.48
N PHE A 3 -1.73 -13.86 -30.43
CA PHE A 3 -0.33 -14.16 -30.17
C PHE A 3 0.41 -13.00 -29.47
N PHE A 4 0.10 -11.76 -29.84
CA PHE A 4 0.73 -10.58 -29.25
C PHE A 4 0.38 -10.43 -27.76
N THR A 5 -0.89 -10.61 -27.40
CA THR A 5 -1.32 -10.62 -25.98
C THR A 5 -0.61 -11.70 -25.16
N VAL A 6 -0.46 -12.91 -25.70
CA VAL A 6 0.25 -14.00 -25.00
C VAL A 6 1.71 -13.64 -24.73
N VAL A 7 2.39 -13.07 -25.73
CA VAL A 7 3.78 -12.62 -25.60
C VAL A 7 3.89 -11.51 -24.54
N ALA A 8 3.03 -10.50 -24.59
CA ALA A 8 3.03 -9.38 -23.65
C ALA A 8 2.81 -9.84 -22.20
N VAL A 9 1.82 -10.71 -21.95
CA VAL A 9 1.53 -11.25 -20.62
C VAL A 9 2.69 -12.10 -20.10
N THR A 10 3.29 -12.92 -20.97
CA THR A 10 4.45 -13.76 -20.60
C THR A 10 5.64 -12.90 -20.17
N LEU A 11 5.97 -11.86 -20.95
CA LEU A 11 7.04 -10.92 -20.60
C LEU A 11 6.77 -10.17 -19.30
N TYR A 12 5.52 -9.76 -19.08
CA TYR A 12 5.10 -9.13 -17.83
C TYR A 12 5.33 -10.06 -16.63
N ILE A 13 4.85 -11.30 -16.69
CA ILE A 13 5.01 -12.30 -15.62
C ILE A 13 6.49 -12.57 -15.36
N MET A 14 7.30 -12.78 -16.41
CA MET A 14 8.74 -12.99 -16.28
C MET A 14 9.43 -11.80 -15.58
N THR A 15 9.03 -10.57 -15.92
CA THR A 15 9.55 -9.36 -15.28
C THR A 15 9.21 -9.31 -13.79
N VAL A 16 7.94 -9.60 -13.44
CA VAL A 16 7.49 -9.64 -12.03
C VAL A 16 8.24 -10.72 -11.25
N ILE A 17 8.39 -11.92 -11.80
CA ILE A 17 9.14 -13.01 -11.16
C ILE A 17 10.61 -12.63 -10.95
N TRP A 18 11.24 -12.03 -11.96
CA TRP A 18 12.63 -11.58 -11.87
C TRP A 18 12.80 -10.51 -10.78
N LEU A 19 11.90 -9.52 -10.71
CA LEU A 19 11.89 -8.49 -9.67
C LEU A 19 11.67 -9.10 -8.28
N ALA A 20 10.72 -10.04 -8.14
CA ALA A 20 10.44 -10.72 -6.89
C ALA A 20 11.67 -11.52 -6.40
N TYR A 21 12.33 -12.26 -7.30
CA TYR A 21 13.55 -13.00 -6.99
C TYR A 21 14.70 -12.07 -6.57
N LYS A 22 14.87 -10.94 -7.26
CA LYS A 22 15.86 -9.93 -6.90
C LYS A 22 15.59 -9.35 -5.50
N GLY A 23 14.32 -9.05 -5.20
CA GLY A 23 13.89 -8.60 -3.88
C GLY A 23 14.18 -9.63 -2.80
N TYR A 24 13.80 -10.89 -3.03
CA TYR A 24 14.04 -12.02 -2.14
C TYR A 24 15.51 -12.18 -1.78
N LYS A 25 16.42 -12.14 -2.77
CA LYS A 25 17.87 -12.21 -2.53
C LYS A 25 18.42 -11.03 -1.70
N GLY A 26 17.76 -9.87 -1.76
CA GLY A 26 18.15 -8.68 -1.02
C GLY A 26 17.64 -8.62 0.42
N THR A 27 16.60 -9.38 0.75
CA THR A 27 15.98 -9.36 2.09
C THR A 27 16.78 -10.22 3.08
N ARG A 28 17.36 -9.60 4.12
CA ARG A 28 18.13 -10.31 5.16
C ARG A 28 17.59 -10.12 6.57
N SER A 29 16.71 -9.15 6.77
CA SER A 29 16.13 -8.83 8.07
C SER A 29 14.62 -8.52 7.98
N ALA A 30 13.95 -8.51 9.13
CA ALA A 30 12.55 -8.08 9.21
C ALA A 30 12.35 -6.62 8.78
N ALA A 31 13.33 -5.74 9.03
CA ALA A 31 13.28 -4.36 8.57
C ALA A 31 13.44 -4.23 7.05
N ASP A 32 14.23 -5.10 6.42
CA ASP A 32 14.32 -5.17 4.96
C ASP A 32 12.98 -5.62 4.36
N TYR A 33 12.36 -6.63 4.97
CA TYR A 33 11.08 -7.17 4.50
C TYR A 33 9.91 -6.20 4.69
N LEU A 34 9.81 -5.58 5.88
CA LEU A 34 8.65 -4.74 6.24
C LEU A 34 8.80 -3.28 5.81
N LEU A 35 10.03 -2.76 5.74
CA LEU A 35 10.30 -1.33 5.54
C LEU A 35 11.25 -1.05 4.37
N ALA A 36 11.58 -2.06 3.54
CA ALA A 36 12.58 -1.95 2.49
C ALA A 36 13.93 -1.37 3.00
N GLY A 37 14.30 -1.74 4.23
CA GLY A 37 15.51 -1.26 4.89
C GLY A 37 15.53 0.24 5.15
N ARG A 38 14.38 0.93 5.04
CA ARG A 38 14.22 2.40 5.12
C ARG A 38 14.99 3.19 4.06
N ASN A 39 15.47 2.52 3.00
CA ASN A 39 16.33 3.11 1.96
C ASN A 39 15.63 3.29 0.60
N ALA A 40 14.36 2.88 0.49
CA ALA A 40 13.61 3.04 -0.74
C ALA A 40 13.39 4.52 -1.09
N HIS A 41 13.61 4.86 -2.37
CA HIS A 41 13.41 6.22 -2.86
C HIS A 41 11.94 6.66 -2.68
N PRO A 42 11.65 7.89 -2.23
CA PRO A 42 10.28 8.34 -1.94
C PRO A 42 9.29 8.17 -3.09
N VAL A 43 9.76 8.37 -4.33
CA VAL A 43 8.93 8.17 -5.53
C VAL A 43 8.53 6.70 -5.70
N ILE A 44 9.44 5.75 -5.46
CA ILE A 44 9.16 4.31 -5.55
C ILE A 44 8.14 3.94 -4.47
N MET A 45 8.30 4.47 -3.26
CA MET A 45 7.35 4.27 -2.15
C MET A 45 5.94 4.80 -2.50
N ALA A 46 5.85 6.00 -3.08
CA ALA A 46 4.58 6.60 -3.47
C ALA A 46 3.88 5.80 -4.58
N LEU A 47 4.64 5.40 -5.62
CA LEU A 47 4.12 4.56 -6.70
C LEU A 47 3.68 3.18 -6.19
N SER A 48 4.45 2.58 -5.29
CA SER A 48 4.10 1.29 -4.68
C SER A 48 2.81 1.39 -3.86
N TYR A 49 2.66 2.46 -3.07
CA TYR A 49 1.42 2.70 -2.32
C TYR A 49 0.21 2.87 -3.25
N GLY A 50 0.36 3.65 -4.33
CA GLY A 50 -0.68 3.82 -5.34
C GLY A 50 -1.07 2.51 -6.02
N ALA A 51 -0.07 1.69 -6.40
CA ALA A 51 -0.30 0.38 -6.99
C ALA A 51 -1.02 -0.59 -6.03
N THR A 52 -0.68 -0.57 -4.74
CA THR A 52 -1.37 -1.39 -3.71
C THR A 52 -2.82 -0.93 -3.52
N PHE A 53 -3.09 0.37 -3.59
CA PHE A 53 -4.44 0.92 -3.43
C PHE A 53 -5.35 0.60 -4.62
N ILE A 54 -4.81 0.57 -5.84
CA ILE A 54 -5.59 0.34 -7.05
C ILE A 54 -5.64 -1.17 -7.35
N SER A 55 -6.70 -1.82 -6.90
CA SER A 55 -6.98 -3.22 -7.22
C SER A 55 -7.83 -3.38 -8.48
N THR A 56 -7.91 -4.61 -9.02
CA THR A 56 -8.86 -4.95 -10.08
C THR A 56 -10.31 -4.65 -9.66
N SER A 57 -10.65 -4.83 -8.38
CA SER A 57 -11.97 -4.47 -7.87
C SER A 57 -12.22 -2.96 -7.88
N ALA A 58 -11.19 -2.14 -7.67
CA ALA A 58 -11.33 -0.69 -7.79
C ALA A 58 -11.62 -0.28 -9.25
N ILE A 59 -10.94 -0.86 -10.22
CA ILE A 59 -11.10 -0.50 -11.64
C ILE A 59 -12.42 -1.06 -12.20
N VAL A 60 -12.61 -2.38 -12.12
CA VAL A 60 -13.75 -3.07 -12.72
C VAL A 60 -15.03 -2.86 -11.89
N GLY A 61 -14.91 -2.89 -10.57
CA GLY A 61 -16.04 -2.71 -9.67
C GLY A 61 -16.61 -1.31 -9.72
N PHE A 62 -15.83 -0.27 -9.42
CA PHE A 62 -16.34 1.11 -9.53
C PHE A 62 -16.71 1.48 -10.96
N GLY A 63 -15.97 1.01 -11.97
CA GLY A 63 -16.33 1.21 -13.36
C GLY A 63 -17.71 0.61 -13.70
N GLY A 64 -17.95 -0.63 -13.29
CA GLY A 64 -19.24 -1.30 -13.49
C GLY A 64 -20.39 -0.64 -12.73
N VAL A 65 -20.17 -0.24 -11.48
CA VAL A 65 -21.19 0.48 -10.68
C VAL A 65 -21.47 1.86 -11.28
N ALA A 66 -20.45 2.59 -11.73
CA ALA A 66 -20.63 3.87 -12.41
C ALA A 66 -21.37 3.72 -13.75
N ALA A 67 -21.19 2.61 -14.48
CA ALA A 67 -21.96 2.34 -15.70
C ALA A 67 -23.46 2.18 -15.41
N THR A 68 -23.82 1.61 -14.26
CA THR A 68 -25.23 1.39 -13.85
C THR A 68 -25.87 2.63 -13.22
N TYR A 69 -25.14 3.33 -12.35
CA TYR A 69 -25.69 4.43 -11.53
C TYR A 69 -25.25 5.82 -11.98
N GLY A 70 -24.43 5.89 -13.03
CA GLY A 70 -23.94 7.13 -13.63
C GLY A 70 -22.51 7.51 -13.20
N MET A 71 -21.86 8.28 -14.08
CA MET A 71 -20.48 8.74 -13.91
C MET A 71 -20.29 9.66 -12.69
N SER A 72 -21.38 10.19 -12.13
CA SER A 72 -21.34 11.00 -10.90
C SER A 72 -20.74 10.25 -9.72
N LEU A 73 -20.83 8.92 -9.67
CA LEU A 73 -20.16 8.11 -8.64
C LEU A 73 -18.65 8.22 -8.65
N LEU A 74 -18.03 8.64 -9.76
CA LEU A 74 -16.59 8.89 -9.77
C LEU A 74 -16.19 10.05 -8.86
N TRP A 75 -17.10 10.97 -8.53
CA TRP A 75 -16.83 12.01 -7.53
C TRP A 75 -16.56 11.42 -6.15
N LEU A 76 -17.24 10.32 -5.78
CA LEU A 76 -16.98 9.62 -4.53
C LEU A 76 -15.55 9.08 -4.49
N VAL A 77 -15.11 8.43 -5.58
CA VAL A 77 -13.76 7.89 -5.71
C VAL A 77 -12.72 9.02 -5.67
N PHE A 78 -12.96 10.09 -6.43
CA PHE A 78 -12.09 11.26 -6.47
C PHE A 78 -11.93 11.90 -5.08
N LEU A 79 -13.04 12.16 -4.38
CA LEU A 79 -13.00 12.76 -3.05
C LEU A 79 -12.38 11.81 -2.02
N ASN A 80 -12.56 10.50 -2.13
CA ASN A 80 -11.91 9.55 -1.23
C ASN A 80 -10.39 9.58 -1.38
N ILE A 81 -9.89 9.63 -2.63
CA ILE A 81 -8.44 9.72 -2.89
C ILE A 81 -7.89 11.10 -2.47
N PHE A 82 -8.55 12.19 -2.88
CA PHE A 82 -8.03 13.54 -2.65
C PHE A 82 -8.23 14.01 -1.20
N VAL A 83 -9.43 13.89 -0.66
CA VAL A 83 -9.73 14.34 0.71
C VAL A 83 -9.36 13.27 1.74
N GLY A 84 -9.68 12.00 1.47
CA GLY A 84 -9.37 10.93 2.41
C GLY A 84 -7.87 10.65 2.49
N ILE A 85 -7.28 10.21 1.38
CA ILE A 85 -5.89 9.73 1.38
C ILE A 85 -4.89 10.88 1.38
N PHE A 86 -4.98 11.78 0.40
CA PHE A 86 -3.96 12.81 0.24
C PHE A 86 -3.89 13.73 1.47
N LEU A 87 -5.03 14.21 1.98
CA LEU A 87 -5.03 15.04 3.19
C LEU A 87 -4.52 14.27 4.41
N ALA A 88 -4.91 13.00 4.60
CA ALA A 88 -4.41 12.20 5.71
C ALA A 88 -2.88 12.02 5.65
N PHE A 89 -2.31 11.77 4.48
CA PHE A 89 -0.87 11.61 4.33
C PHE A 89 -0.10 12.92 4.49
N VAL A 90 -0.63 14.03 3.96
CA VAL A 90 -0.01 15.36 4.13
C VAL A 90 -0.03 15.79 5.60
N VAL A 91 -1.14 15.60 6.29
CA VAL A 91 -1.31 16.04 7.68
C VAL A 91 -0.62 15.11 8.67
N PHE A 92 -0.82 13.79 8.54
CA PHE A 92 -0.36 12.82 9.54
C PHE A 92 0.90 12.06 9.11
N GLY A 93 1.11 11.82 7.82
CA GLY A 93 2.16 10.92 7.32
C GLY A 93 3.57 11.31 7.80
N GLY A 94 3.95 12.57 7.67
CA GLY A 94 5.26 13.06 8.12
C GLY A 94 5.48 12.91 9.63
N ARG A 95 4.47 13.23 10.45
CA ARG A 95 4.54 13.15 11.92
C ARG A 95 4.62 11.70 12.38
N THR A 96 3.74 10.85 11.86
CA THR A 96 3.71 9.41 12.18
C THR A 96 5.01 8.72 11.77
N ARG A 97 5.58 9.05 10.59
CA ARG A 97 6.86 8.51 10.13
C ARG A 97 8.02 8.86 11.07
N ARG A 98 8.14 10.13 11.48
CA ARG A 98 9.21 10.57 12.39
C ARG A 98 9.10 9.88 13.76
N MET A 99 7.91 9.83 14.33
CA MET A 99 7.68 9.16 15.62
C MET A 99 7.93 7.64 15.54
N GLY A 100 7.42 6.98 14.49
CA GLY A 100 7.65 5.54 14.28
C GLY A 100 9.13 5.20 14.11
N HIS A 101 9.90 6.07 13.46
CA HIS A 101 11.35 5.91 13.34
C HIS A 101 12.06 6.02 14.69
N HIS A 102 11.75 7.03 15.50
CA HIS A 102 12.35 7.21 16.84
C HIS A 102 12.02 6.07 17.79
N MET A 103 10.82 5.51 17.70
CA MET A 103 10.40 4.36 18.52
C MET A 103 10.84 3.00 17.95
N ASN A 104 11.57 3.00 16.84
CA ASN A 104 11.95 1.82 16.07
C ASN A 104 10.78 0.83 15.87
N ALA A 105 9.62 1.36 15.48
CA ALA A 105 8.43 0.56 15.17
C ALA A 105 8.51 0.04 13.73
N HIS A 106 8.09 -1.21 13.53
CA HIS A 106 8.09 -1.87 12.22
C HIS A 106 6.69 -1.95 11.60
N THR A 107 5.65 -1.90 12.43
CA THR A 107 4.24 -1.93 12.00
C THR A 107 3.43 -0.80 12.65
N PHE A 108 2.28 -0.47 12.06
CA PHE A 108 1.40 0.56 12.63
C PHE A 108 0.78 0.15 13.98
N PRO A 109 0.31 -1.10 14.20
CA PRO A 109 -0.12 -1.55 15.52
C PRO A 109 0.98 -1.46 16.58
N GLU A 110 2.21 -1.86 16.23
CA GLU A 110 3.36 -1.72 17.13
C GLU A 110 3.67 -0.25 17.46
N PHE A 111 3.56 0.64 16.48
CA PHE A 111 3.67 2.08 16.70
C PHE A 111 2.65 2.59 17.72
N LEU A 112 1.38 2.20 17.60
CA LEU A 112 0.34 2.58 18.56
C LEU A 112 0.60 1.99 19.94
N ALA A 113 1.00 0.72 20.00
CA ALA A 113 1.36 0.04 21.24
C ALA A 113 2.46 0.79 22.01
N LYS A 114 3.53 1.19 21.31
CA LYS A 114 4.64 1.97 21.89
C LYS A 114 4.20 3.38 22.28
N ARG A 115 3.35 4.02 21.48
CA ARG A 115 2.87 5.38 21.76
C ARG A 115 2.00 5.48 23.02
N TYR A 116 1.18 4.46 23.26
CA TYR A 116 0.20 4.40 24.35
C TYR A 116 0.57 3.42 25.46
N ASN A 117 1.74 2.77 25.36
CA ASN A 117 2.20 1.72 26.27
C ASN A 117 1.14 0.64 26.55
N SER A 118 0.44 0.17 25.52
CA SER A 118 -0.70 -0.75 25.66
C SER A 118 -0.64 -1.89 24.65
N ARG A 119 -0.49 -3.12 25.18
CA ARG A 119 -0.55 -4.36 24.39
C ARG A 119 -1.96 -4.61 23.84
N PHE A 120 -3.00 -4.18 24.54
CA PHE A 120 -4.37 -4.28 24.05
C PHE A 120 -4.54 -3.49 22.74
N ILE A 121 -4.05 -2.25 22.68
CA ILE A 121 -4.12 -1.43 21.46
C ILE A 121 -3.37 -2.09 20.31
N GLN A 122 -2.24 -2.75 20.58
CA GLN A 122 -1.50 -3.49 19.56
C GLN A 122 -2.36 -4.59 18.94
N VAL A 123 -2.94 -5.46 19.78
CA VAL A 123 -3.72 -6.61 19.33
C VAL A 123 -5.00 -6.15 18.65
N PHE A 124 -5.69 -5.17 19.23
CA PHE A 124 -6.91 -4.61 18.67
C PHE A 124 -6.68 -3.97 17.30
N ALA A 125 -5.67 -3.11 17.17
CA ALA A 125 -5.34 -2.49 15.88
C ALA A 125 -4.85 -3.52 14.86
N ALA A 126 -4.06 -4.52 15.28
CA ALA A 126 -3.64 -5.60 14.40
C ALA A 126 -4.83 -6.44 13.91
N ALA A 127 -5.79 -6.74 14.79
CA ALA A 127 -7.01 -7.47 14.43
C ALA A 127 -7.87 -6.68 13.43
N ILE A 128 -8.06 -5.37 13.63
CA ILE A 128 -8.80 -4.52 12.69
C ILE A 128 -8.14 -4.48 11.31
N ILE A 129 -6.81 -4.42 11.24
CA ILE A 129 -6.09 -4.39 9.96
C ILE A 129 -6.11 -5.75 9.28
N PHE A 130 -6.15 -6.84 10.06
CA PHE A 130 -6.14 -8.19 9.53
C PHE A 130 -7.48 -8.63 8.93
N VAL A 131 -8.60 -8.14 9.47
CA VAL A 131 -9.97 -8.40 8.99
C VAL A 131 -10.32 -7.48 7.82
#